data_AF-A0A7J4G4D6-F1
#
_entry.id   AF-A0A7J4G4D6-F1
#
_cell.length_a   1.000
_cell.length_b   1.000
_cell.length_c   1.000
_cell.angle_alpha   90.00
_cell.angle_beta   90.00
_cell.angle_gamma   90.00
#
_symmetry.space_group_name_H-M   'P 1'
#
loop_
_entity.id
_entity.type
_entity.pdbx_description
1 polymer ?
#
loop_
_entity_poly.entity_id
_entity_poly.type
_entity_poly.pdbx_seq_one_letter_code
_entity_poly.pdbx_strand_id
1 'polypeptide(L)'
;MAIIGSAPNYPYGTMDNIKALSEIALEKDIWLHVDACIGGFVLPFLKDLGLDIPPYDFTLEGVSSISIDLHKYGYTPKGGSIILYRNRGYRLHQIYINA
;
A
#
# COMPACT_ATOMS: atom_id res chain seq x y z
N MET A 1 -3.98 3.66 16.75
CA MET A 1 -4.96 4.08 15.74
C MET A 1 -4.28 4.04 14.37
N ALA A 2 -5.01 3.72 13.30
CA ALA A 2 -4.44 3.63 11.95
C ALA A 2 -5.44 4.20 10.92
N ILE A 3 -4.91 4.77 9.83
CA ILE A 3 -5.62 5.16 8.63
C ILE A 3 -5.36 4.10 7.56
N ILE A 4 -6.41 3.76 6.79
CA ILE A 4 -6.33 2.86 5.65
C ILE A 4 -6.79 3.63 4.40
N GLY A 5 -6.07 3.52 3.29
CA GLY A 5 -6.49 4.01 1.98
C GLY A 5 -6.25 2.96 0.90
N SER A 6 -7.09 2.93 -0.13
CA SER A 6 -7.06 1.93 -1.20
C SER A 6 -6.43 2.47 -2.48
N ALA A 7 -5.66 1.62 -3.16
CA ALA A 7 -5.00 1.93 -4.41
C ALA A 7 -5.14 0.80 -5.45
N PRO A 8 -6.28 0.67 -6.15
CA PRO A 8 -7.60 1.26 -5.87
C PRO A 8 -8.48 0.37 -4.98
N ASN A 9 -9.69 0.83 -4.62
CA ASN A 9 -10.68 -0.02 -3.92
C ASN A 9 -11.31 -1.07 -4.84
N TYR A 10 -11.78 -2.17 -4.24
CA TYR A 10 -12.44 -3.27 -4.96
C TYR A 10 -13.79 -2.91 -5.61
N PRO A 11 -14.72 -2.21 -4.93
CA PRO A 11 -16.07 -2.03 -5.47
C PRO A 11 -16.14 -1.21 -6.77
N TYR A 12 -15.33 -0.16 -6.87
CA TYR A 12 -15.46 0.83 -7.95
C TYR A 12 -14.15 1.08 -8.72
N GLY A 13 -13.02 0.51 -8.27
CA GLY A 13 -11.73 0.73 -8.91
C GLY A 13 -11.21 2.17 -8.79
N THR A 14 -11.73 2.96 -7.84
CA THR A 14 -11.26 4.33 -7.60
C THR A 14 -10.11 4.37 -6.59
N MET A 15 -9.19 5.30 -6.79
CA MET A 15 -8.05 5.57 -5.88
C MET A 15 -8.50 6.51 -4.75
N ASP A 16 -8.15 6.17 -3.52
CA ASP A 16 -8.24 7.15 -2.41
C ASP A 16 -7.13 8.20 -2.55
N ASN A 17 -7.34 9.38 -1.94
CA ASN A 17 -6.32 10.44 -1.92
C ASN A 17 -5.23 10.12 -0.88
N ILE A 18 -4.32 9.22 -1.23
CA ILE A 18 -3.26 8.75 -0.32
C ILE A 18 -2.32 9.88 0.11
N LYS A 19 -2.10 10.89 -0.74
CA LYS A 19 -1.29 12.06 -0.38
C LYS A 19 -1.91 12.82 0.80
N ALA A 20 -3.20 13.12 0.75
CA ALA A 20 -3.89 13.80 1.85
C ALA A 20 -3.91 12.92 3.12
N LEU A 21 -4.11 11.61 2.97
CA LEU A 21 -4.03 10.68 4.11
C LEU A 21 -2.62 10.63 4.71
N SER A 22 -1.57 10.72 3.89
CA SER A 22 -0.18 10.79 4.33
C SER A 22 0.09 12.06 5.14
N GLU A 23 -0.44 13.20 4.73
CA GLU A 23 -0.30 14.46 5.48
C GLU A 23 -0.96 14.35 6.86
N ILE A 24 -2.17 13.78 6.94
CA ILE A 24 -2.88 13.54 8.21
C ILE A 24 -2.10 12.55 9.09
N ALA A 25 -1.57 11.47 8.50
CA ALA A 25 -0.81 10.46 9.23
C ALA A 25 0.44 11.05 9.91
N LEU A 26 1.15 11.93 9.19
CA LEU A 26 2.30 12.65 9.74
C LEU A 26 1.88 13.66 10.83
N GLU A 27 0.82 14.44 10.60
CA GLU A 27 0.35 15.44 11.57
C GLU A 27 -0.09 14.80 12.89
N LYS A 28 -0.71 13.62 12.83
CA LYS A 28 -1.25 12.92 14.00
C LYS A 28 -0.32 11.86 14.58
N ASP A 29 0.84 11.63 13.97
CA ASP A 29 1.78 10.54 14.30
C ASP A 29 1.07 9.17 14.40
N ILE A 30 0.33 8.83 13.34
CA ILE A 30 -0.43 7.57 13.26
C ILE A 30 -0.08 6.77 12.01
N TRP A 31 -0.31 5.46 12.12
CA TRP A 31 -0.02 4.51 11.05
C TRP A 31 -0.89 4.75 9.81
N LEU A 32 -0.28 4.76 8.62
CA LEU A 32 -0.99 4.71 7.35
C LEU A 32 -0.67 3.41 6.60
N HIS A 33 -1.70 2.63 6.30
CA HIS A 33 -1.61 1.48 5.41
C HIS A 33 -2.27 1.79 4.07
N VAL A 34 -1.60 1.44 2.99
CA VAL A 34 -2.15 1.52 1.64
C VAL A 34 -2.49 0.12 1.15
N ASP A 35 -3.77 -0.15 0.96
CA ASP A 35 -4.24 -1.37 0.32
C ASP A 35 -4.08 -1.26 -1.19
N ALA A 36 -2.92 -1.71 -1.69
CA ALA A 36 -2.65 -1.85 -3.12
C ALA A 36 -2.77 -3.32 -3.57
N CYS A 37 -3.56 -4.15 -2.87
CA CYS A 37 -3.71 -5.56 -3.22
C CYS A 37 -4.14 -5.73 -4.68
N ILE A 38 -5.03 -4.86 -5.18
CA ILE A 38 -5.47 -4.84 -6.57
C ILE A 38 -4.46 -4.10 -7.46
N GLY A 39 -4.09 -2.86 -7.11
CA GLY A 39 -3.34 -1.99 -8.03
C GLY A 39 -1.82 -2.13 -8.00
N GLY A 40 -1.24 -2.80 -7.01
CA GLY A 40 0.21 -2.79 -6.77
C GLY A 40 1.06 -3.41 -7.89
N PHE A 41 0.49 -4.30 -8.71
CA PHE A 41 1.13 -4.84 -9.94
C PHE A 41 0.60 -4.23 -11.24
N VAL A 42 -0.14 -3.12 -11.17
CA VAL A 42 -0.72 -2.44 -12.34
C VAL A 42 -0.30 -0.98 -12.38
N LEU A 43 -0.53 -0.25 -11.29
CA LEU A 43 -0.34 1.20 -11.20
C LEU A 43 1.09 1.66 -11.52
N PRO A 44 2.18 0.98 -11.09
CA PRO A 44 3.54 1.39 -11.46
C PRO A 44 3.76 1.31 -12.98
N PHE A 45 3.27 0.25 -13.62
CA PHE A 45 3.43 0.06 -15.06
C PHE A 45 2.54 1.01 -15.87
N LEU A 46 1.34 1.35 -15.39
CA LEU A 46 0.52 2.40 -16.02
C LEU A 46 1.22 3.76 -15.96
N LYS A 47 1.88 4.07 -14.84
CA LYS A 47 2.69 5.28 -14.71
C LYS A 47 3.87 5.29 -15.71
N ASP A 48 4.58 4.16 -15.87
CA ASP A 48 5.66 4.03 -16.86
C ASP A 48 5.15 4.18 -18.31
N LEU A 49 3.90 3.81 -18.57
CA LEU A 49 3.21 4.03 -19.86
C LEU A 49 2.72 5.48 -20.05
N GLY A 50 2.97 6.38 -19.08
CA GLY A 50 2.65 7.80 -19.18
C GLY A 50 1.26 8.19 -18.69
N LEU A 51 0.53 7.29 -18.01
CA LEU A 51 -0.71 7.68 -17.34
C LEU A 51 -0.40 8.48 -16.07
N ASP A 52 -1.23 9.49 -15.82
CA ASP A 52 -1.17 10.27 -14.58
C ASP A 52 -1.74 9.45 -13.41
N ILE A 53 -0.85 8.83 -12.64
CA ILE A 53 -1.18 8.05 -11.45
C ILE A 53 -0.79 8.86 -10.21
N PRO A 54 -1.76 9.25 -9.35
CA PRO A 54 -1.46 9.93 -8.10
C PRO A 54 -0.49 9.12 -7.22
N PRO A 55 0.41 9.77 -6.47
CA PRO A 55 1.32 9.07 -5.58
C PRO A 55 0.52 8.31 -4.51
N TYR A 56 0.89 7.04 -4.29
CA TYR A 56 0.20 6.15 -3.35
C TYR A 56 1.15 5.25 -2.56
N ASP A 57 2.45 5.25 -2.88
CA ASP A 57 3.42 4.30 -2.34
C ASP A 57 4.37 4.97 -1.33
N PHE A 58 5.51 4.32 -1.05
CA PHE A 58 6.50 4.82 -0.09
C PHE A 58 7.16 6.15 -0.47
N THR A 59 6.95 6.68 -1.68
CA THR A 59 7.33 8.06 -2.03
C THR A 59 6.63 9.11 -1.16
N LEU A 60 5.48 8.77 -0.57
CA LEU A 60 4.81 9.60 0.44
C LEU A 60 5.30 9.21 1.83
N GLU A 61 5.94 10.13 2.56
CA GLU A 61 6.61 9.85 3.83
C GLU A 61 5.69 9.21 4.90
N GLY A 62 4.41 9.60 4.94
CA GLY A 62 3.45 9.08 5.93
C GLY A 62 3.06 7.61 5.71
N VAL A 63 3.26 7.04 4.51
CA VAL A 63 2.87 5.64 4.23
C VAL A 63 3.73 4.66 5.03
N SER A 64 3.15 3.94 5.98
CA SER A 64 3.88 3.04 6.87
C SER A 64 3.97 1.60 6.33
N SER A 65 2.96 1.17 5.56
CA SER A 65 2.90 -0.17 4.95
C SER A 65 2.03 -0.23 3.70
N ILE A 66 2.27 -1.23 2.85
CA ILE A 66 1.53 -1.45 1.59
C ILE A 66 1.29 -2.96 1.41
N SER A 67 0.05 -3.38 1.14
CA SER A 67 -0.27 -4.75 0.72
C SER A 67 -0.36 -4.85 -0.80
N ILE A 68 0.09 -5.98 -1.37
CA ILE A 68 0.07 -6.22 -2.82
C ILE A 68 -0.18 -7.71 -3.11
N ASP A 69 -1.22 -8.06 -3.88
CA ASP A 69 -1.49 -9.46 -4.21
C ASP A 69 -0.82 -9.86 -5.53
N LEU A 70 0.25 -10.64 -5.41
CA LEU A 70 0.93 -11.25 -6.56
C LEU A 70 0.00 -12.17 -7.35
N HIS A 71 -0.93 -12.84 -6.68
CA HIS A 71 -1.88 -13.77 -7.31
C HIS A 71 -3.04 -13.10 -8.05
N LYS A 72 -3.05 -11.77 -8.12
CA LYS A 72 -3.93 -10.97 -8.97
C LYS A 72 -3.18 -10.60 -10.25
N TYR A 73 -2.81 -9.33 -10.42
CA TYR A 73 -2.14 -8.84 -11.62
C TYR A 73 -0.63 -9.08 -11.63
N GLY A 74 -0.07 -9.70 -10.58
CA GLY A 74 1.29 -10.26 -10.62
C GLY A 74 1.38 -11.62 -11.29
N TYR A 75 0.24 -12.22 -11.67
CA TYR A 75 0.13 -13.50 -12.38
C TYR A 75 0.81 -14.69 -11.70
N THR A 76 0.97 -14.67 -10.37
CA THR A 76 1.42 -15.85 -9.62
C THR A 76 0.27 -16.81 -9.32
N PRO A 77 0.55 -18.07 -8.94
CA PRO A 77 -0.48 -18.97 -8.44
C PRO A 77 -1.26 -18.38 -7.26
N LYS A 78 -2.51 -18.84 -7.08
CA LYS A 78 -3.35 -18.47 -5.93
C LYS A 78 -2.64 -18.76 -4.60
N GLY A 79 -2.86 -17.88 -3.62
CA GLY A 79 -2.21 -17.95 -2.31
C GLY A 79 -0.98 -17.06 -2.14
N GLY A 80 -0.47 -16.43 -3.22
CA GLY A 80 0.67 -15.49 -3.13
C GLY A 80 0.26 -14.02 -2.92
N SER A 81 0.78 -13.40 -1.86
CA SER A 81 0.62 -11.96 -1.56
C SER A 81 1.83 -11.46 -0.78
N ILE A 82 2.00 -10.14 -0.68
CA ILE A 82 3.06 -9.49 0.09
C ILE A 82 2.51 -8.35 0.93
N ILE A 83 3.10 -8.18 2.11
CA ILE A 83 2.99 -6.98 2.95
C ILE A 83 4.37 -6.34 3.03
N LEU A 84 4.44 -5.07 2.65
CA LEU A 84 5.66 -4.26 2.71
C LEU A 84 5.53 -3.27 3.87
N TYR A 85 6.64 -3.04 4.56
CA TYR A 85 6.74 -2.05 5.64
C TYR A 85 7.85 -1.06 5.31
N ARG A 86 7.64 0.22 5.64
CA ARG A 86 8.66 1.26 5.45
C ARG A 86 9.96 0.96 6.20
N ASN A 87 9.85 0.39 7.40
CA ASN A 87 10.98 0.10 8.27
C ASN A 87 10.98 -1.39 8.69
N ARG A 88 12.17 -2.00 8.75
CA ARG A 88 12.38 -3.37 9.23
C ARG A 88 11.85 -3.58 10.66
N GLY A 89 11.97 -2.59 11.54
CA GLY A 89 11.51 -2.62 12.92
C GLY A 89 9.99 -2.85 13.02
N TYR A 90 9.21 -2.28 12.09
CA TYR A 90 7.76 -2.49 12.08
C TYR A 90 7.37 -3.95 11.84
N ARG A 91 8.11 -4.65 10.98
CA ARG A 91 7.85 -6.06 10.67
C ARG A 91 7.99 -6.96 11.90
N LEU A 92 8.79 -6.57 12.89
CA LEU A 92 8.97 -7.35 14.12
C LEU A 92 7.66 -7.52 14.89
N HIS A 93 6.77 -6.52 14.85
CA HIS A 93 5.48 -6.59 15.52
C HIS A 93 4.45 -7.51 14.84
N GLN A 94 4.71 -7.94 13.60
CA GLN A 94 3.89 -8.94 12.90
C GLN A 94 4.26 -10.37 13.30
N ILE A 95 5.48 -10.61 13.77
CA ILE A 95 6.00 -11.94 14.06
C ILE A 95 5.65 -12.28 15.52
N TYR A 96 4.81 -13.30 15.72
CA TYR A 96 4.27 -13.66 17.05
C TYR A 96 4.99 -14.85 17.74
N ILE A 97 5.88 -15.55 17.04
CA ILE A 97 6.67 -16.64 17.63
C ILE A 97 7.88 -16.05 18.36
N ASN A 98 8.00 -16.37 19.66
CA ASN A 98 9.03 -15.90 20.60
C ASN A 98 10.41 -15.78 19.94
N ALA A 99 10.88 -14.54 19.79
CA ALA A 99 12.30 -14.25 19.64
C ALA A 99 12.97 -14.22 21.01
#